data_AF-A0AAE0ILU2-F1
#
_entry.id   AF-A0AAE0ILU2-F1
#
_cell.length_a   1.000
_cell.length_b   1.000
_cell.length_c   1.000
_cell.angle_alpha   90.00
_cell.angle_beta   90.00
_cell.angle_gamma   90.00
#
_symmetry.space_group_name_H-M   'P 1'
#
loop_
_entity.id
_entity.type
_entity.pdbx_description
1 polymer ?
#
loop_
_entity_poly.entity_id
_entity_poly.type
_entity_poly.pdbx_seq_one_letter_code
_entity_poly.pdbx_strand_id
1 'polypeptide(L)'
;MGTRHLICIFWRGKWVLAQYGQFDGYPEYQGVRIFRFLSVARNIERLKAGLENHVYEPSEEELDAIYAEIDAWNESNQTQAFVPGHEGTDALYPSLSRKTSAKILGIIARAAPGEAGGDSSGLGDEDDDDDDNDINHGPESSTGAPAGGKKKIPLRLELDFANNGLYCEWVYVIDLDSEVLEVFGGSEAKHAHHRFKDIGGEDASVPAFISAFPFSDIFLMTDGDDFVGRVAKALKEQRHARGETDDDDDDWDETQEAAPSGDMDVDEQHEGQTVEAAGHQDANMA
;
A
#
# COMPACT_ATOMS: atom_id res chain seq x y z
N MET A 1 -10.02 8.29 -12.33
CA MET A 1 -9.22 8.97 -11.28
C MET A 1 -8.67 7.88 -10.40
N GLY A 2 -7.37 7.87 -10.12
CA GLY A 2 -6.72 6.85 -9.31
C GLY A 2 -5.99 7.47 -8.13
N THR A 3 -5.75 6.67 -7.10
CA THR A 3 -5.06 7.08 -5.88
C THR A 3 -3.56 7.23 -6.15
N ARG A 4 -3.04 8.44 -5.99
CA ARG A 4 -1.65 8.75 -6.33
C ARG A 4 -0.76 8.64 -5.10
N HIS A 5 0.47 8.19 -5.31
CA HIS A 5 1.36 7.84 -4.21
C HIS A 5 2.84 7.99 -4.54
N LEU A 6 3.69 7.89 -3.52
CA LEU A 6 5.15 7.74 -3.65
C LEU A 6 5.63 6.42 -3.09
N ILE A 7 6.51 5.75 -3.84
CA ILE A 7 7.35 4.65 -3.35
C ILE A 7 8.77 5.18 -3.20
N CYS A 8 9.25 5.26 -1.96
CA CYS A 8 10.55 5.80 -1.63
C CYS A 8 11.48 4.73 -1.08
N ILE A 9 12.78 4.86 -1.37
CA ILE A 9 13.83 4.10 -0.71
C ILE A 9 14.82 5.07 -0.10
N PHE A 10 15.11 4.87 1.18
CA PHE A 10 16.19 5.56 1.88
C PHE A 10 17.30 4.56 2.19
N TRP A 11 18.52 4.90 1.79
CA TRP A 11 19.67 4.01 1.97
C TRP A 11 20.98 4.80 1.96
N ARG A 12 21.91 4.42 2.85
CA ARG A 12 23.20 5.09 3.07
C ARG A 12 23.03 6.56 3.40
N GLY A 13 22.05 6.89 4.24
CA GLY A 13 21.80 8.24 4.74
C GLY A 13 21.20 9.21 3.72
N LYS A 14 20.66 8.72 2.60
CA LYS A 14 20.03 9.56 1.57
C LYS A 14 18.86 8.86 0.86
N TRP A 15 18.01 9.66 0.22
CA TRP A 15 17.01 9.16 -0.73
C TRP A 15 17.71 8.59 -1.98
N VAL A 16 17.35 7.37 -2.35
CA VAL A 16 17.87 6.69 -3.57
C VAL A 16 16.76 6.31 -4.55
N LEU A 17 15.50 6.40 -4.13
CA LEU A 17 14.32 6.26 -4.98
C LEU A 17 13.19 7.14 -4.44
N ALA A 18 12.43 7.77 -5.34
CA ALA A 18 11.16 8.42 -5.06
C ALA A 18 10.27 8.32 -6.31
N GLN A 19 9.65 7.15 -6.50
CA GLN A 19 8.82 6.81 -7.64
C GLN A 19 7.40 7.35 -7.42
N TYR A 20 6.96 8.28 -8.26
CA TYR A 20 5.55 8.67 -8.33
C TYR A 20 4.75 7.58 -9.05
N GLY A 21 3.73 7.04 -8.38
CA GLY A 21 2.71 6.18 -8.97
C GLY A 21 1.35 6.88 -9.16
N GLN A 22 0.70 6.63 -10.30
CA GLN A 22 -0.55 7.31 -10.71
C GLN A 22 -1.82 6.63 -10.19
N PHE A 23 -1.77 5.33 -9.92
CA PHE A 23 -2.95 4.50 -9.64
C PHE A 23 -2.77 3.65 -8.36
N ASP A 24 -3.90 3.38 -7.70
CA ASP A 24 -4.08 2.41 -6.62
C ASP A 24 -3.10 2.51 -5.45
N GLY A 25 -2.72 3.72 -5.04
CA GLY A 25 -1.79 3.95 -3.94
C GLY A 25 -2.17 3.40 -2.56
N TYR A 26 -3.38 2.86 -2.37
CA TYR A 26 -3.84 2.37 -1.07
C TYR A 26 -3.02 1.16 -0.54
N PRO A 27 -3.02 0.93 0.79
CA PRO A 27 -2.31 -0.17 1.42
C PRO A 27 -2.67 -1.54 0.83
N GLU A 28 -3.93 -1.77 0.49
CA GLU A 28 -4.48 -3.01 -0.07
C GLU A 28 -3.86 -3.38 -1.42
N TYR A 29 -3.36 -2.39 -2.16
CA TYR A 29 -2.78 -2.58 -3.49
C TYR A 29 -1.26 -2.39 -3.45
N GLN A 30 -0.77 -1.15 -3.54
CA GLN A 30 0.68 -0.91 -3.59
C GLN A 30 1.36 -1.27 -2.27
N GLY A 31 0.70 -1.08 -1.13
CA GLY A 31 1.24 -1.50 0.17
C GLY A 31 1.47 -3.02 0.24
N VAL A 32 0.47 -3.82 -0.12
CA VAL A 32 0.58 -5.29 -0.18
C VAL A 32 1.64 -5.72 -1.20
N ARG A 33 1.77 -5.04 -2.34
CA ARG A 33 2.83 -5.33 -3.31
C ARG A 33 4.24 -5.10 -2.74
N ILE A 34 4.43 -4.03 -1.96
CA ILE A 34 5.69 -3.75 -1.26
C ILE A 34 5.92 -4.79 -0.15
N PHE A 35 4.90 -5.08 0.65
CA PHE A 35 4.92 -6.11 1.68
C PHE A 35 5.40 -7.45 1.10
N ARG A 36 4.72 -7.97 0.06
CA ARG A 36 5.10 -9.22 -0.62
C ARG A 36 6.55 -9.20 -1.13
N PHE A 37 6.99 -8.06 -1.67
CA PHE A 37 8.38 -7.90 -2.11
C PHE A 37 9.36 -8.02 -0.93
N LEU A 38 9.09 -7.34 0.19
CA LEU A 38 9.94 -7.30 1.38
C LEU A 38 9.92 -8.60 2.18
N SER A 39 8.83 -9.38 2.14
CA SER A 39 8.71 -10.69 2.82
C SER A 39 9.71 -11.74 2.32
N VAL A 40 10.39 -11.48 1.20
CA VAL A 40 11.44 -12.36 0.66
C VAL A 40 12.81 -11.71 0.88
N ALA A 41 13.60 -12.21 1.84
CA ALA A 41 14.92 -11.66 2.17
C ALA A 41 15.85 -11.51 0.95
N ARG A 42 15.81 -12.48 0.02
CA ARG A 42 16.59 -12.44 -1.23
C ARG A 42 16.23 -11.24 -2.13
N ASN A 43 14.99 -10.75 -2.08
CA ASN A 43 14.59 -9.56 -2.83
C ASN A 43 15.28 -8.30 -2.29
N ILE A 44 15.43 -8.19 -0.97
CA ILE A 44 16.12 -7.07 -0.32
C ILE A 44 17.61 -7.06 -0.69
N GLU A 45 18.28 -8.23 -0.67
CA GLU A 45 19.68 -8.36 -1.10
C GLU A 45 19.86 -7.93 -2.56
N ARG A 46 18.99 -8.42 -3.44
CA ARG A 46 18.99 -8.06 -4.87
C ARG A 46 18.68 -6.59 -5.10
N LEU A 47 17.76 -6.01 -4.33
CA LEU A 47 17.44 -4.58 -4.39
C LEU A 47 18.66 -3.74 -4.02
N LYS A 48 19.35 -4.04 -2.91
CA LYS A 48 20.59 -3.37 -2.50
C LYS A 48 21.66 -3.45 -3.60
N ALA A 49 21.86 -4.64 -4.18
CA ALA A 49 22.82 -4.84 -5.28
C ALA A 49 22.45 -4.10 -6.57
N GLY A 50 21.16 -4.06 -6.91
CA GLY A 50 20.59 -3.33 -8.04
C GLY A 50 20.78 -1.82 -7.90
N LEU A 51 20.43 -1.27 -6.73
CA LEU A 51 20.62 0.15 -6.40
C LEU A 51 22.09 0.57 -6.44
N GLU A 52 23.02 -0.32 -6.10
CA GLU A 52 24.45 0.03 -6.09
C GLU A 52 25.06 0.08 -7.50
N ASN A 53 24.66 -0.82 -8.40
CA ASN A 53 25.39 -1.04 -9.65
C ASN A 53 24.60 -0.77 -10.93
N HIS A 54 23.27 -0.74 -10.85
CA HIS A 54 22.40 -0.81 -12.02
C HIS A 54 21.50 0.39 -12.22
N VAL A 55 21.49 1.36 -11.30
CA VAL A 55 20.68 2.58 -11.42
C VAL A 55 21.57 3.82 -11.61
N TYR A 56 20.99 4.89 -12.13
CA TYR A 56 21.60 6.22 -12.20
C TYR A 56 20.53 7.30 -12.26
N GLU A 57 20.89 8.52 -11.87
CA GLU A 57 20.06 9.71 -12.05
C GLU A 57 20.50 10.38 -13.37
N PRO A 58 19.64 10.43 -14.41
CA PRO A 58 20.00 11.03 -15.69
C PRO A 58 20.16 12.54 -15.59
N SER A 59 21.04 13.12 -16.41
CA SER A 59 21.08 14.58 -16.58
C SER A 59 19.85 15.09 -17.33
N GLU A 60 19.59 16.40 -17.30
CA GLU A 60 18.49 17.01 -18.06
C GLU A 60 18.64 16.72 -19.57
N GLU A 61 19.86 16.75 -20.11
CA GLU A 61 20.11 16.41 -21.52
C GLU A 61 19.85 14.93 -21.82
N GLU A 62 20.16 14.03 -20.88
CA GLU A 62 19.83 12.61 -21.01
C GLU A 62 18.32 12.37 -20.92
N LEU A 63 17.61 13.09 -20.04
CA LEU A 63 16.15 13.05 -19.96
C LEU A 63 15.51 13.55 -21.26
N ASP A 64 15.97 14.67 -21.80
CA ASP A 64 15.48 15.20 -23.08
C ASP A 64 15.68 14.18 -24.22
N ALA A 65 16.84 13.50 -24.25
CA ALA A 65 17.10 12.45 -25.22
C ALA A 65 16.19 11.23 -25.03
N ILE A 66 15.96 10.81 -23.77
CA ILE A 66 15.03 9.73 -23.43
C ILE A 66 13.61 10.08 -23.88
N TYR A 67 13.14 11.30 -23.60
CA TYR A 67 11.80 11.73 -24.00
C TYR A 67 11.67 11.86 -25.53
N ALA A 68 12.70 12.33 -26.23
CA ALA A 68 12.72 12.34 -27.69
C ALA A 68 12.65 10.91 -28.29
N GLU A 69 13.31 9.93 -27.66
CA GLU A 69 13.20 8.51 -28.05
C GLU A 69 11.79 7.96 -27.81
N ILE A 70 11.18 8.28 -26.68
CA ILE A 70 9.80 7.91 -26.35
C ILE A 70 8.82 8.52 -27.36
N ASP A 71 8.98 9.80 -27.70
CA ASP A 71 8.12 10.49 -28.67
C ASP A 71 8.25 9.88 -30.05
N ALA A 72 9.48 9.61 -30.52
CA ALA A 72 9.71 8.94 -31.80
C ALA A 72 9.09 7.53 -31.86
N TRP A 73 9.16 6.78 -30.74
CA TRP A 73 8.50 5.48 -30.63
C TRP A 73 6.97 5.63 -30.69
N ASN A 74 6.41 6.59 -29.97
CA ASN A 74 4.97 6.86 -29.96
C ASN A 74 4.47 7.26 -31.34
N GLU A 75 5.19 8.12 -32.08
CA GLU A 75 4.85 8.51 -33.45
C GLU A 75 4.88 7.33 -34.42
N SER A 76 5.88 6.45 -34.27
CA SER A 76 6.01 5.24 -35.09
C SER A 76 4.88 4.24 -34.84
N ASN A 77 4.39 4.18 -33.59
CA ASN A 77 3.38 3.22 -33.15
C ASN A 77 1.96 3.80 -33.11
N GLN A 78 1.80 5.11 -33.33
CA GLN A 78 0.52 5.84 -33.34
C GLN A 78 -0.46 5.37 -34.40
N THR A 79 0.01 4.66 -35.44
CA THR A 79 -0.87 4.09 -36.47
C THR A 79 -1.65 2.86 -36.01
N GLN A 80 -1.38 2.32 -34.81
CA GLN A 80 -2.04 1.11 -34.29
C GLN A 80 -2.90 1.31 -33.02
N ALA A 81 -2.87 2.48 -32.37
CA ALA A 81 -3.58 2.70 -31.09
C ALA A 81 -4.69 3.77 -31.20
N PHE A 82 -5.90 3.42 -30.78
CA PHE A 82 -7.08 4.31 -30.75
C PHE A 82 -7.17 5.16 -29.45
N VAL A 83 -6.16 5.09 -28.58
CA VAL A 83 -6.14 5.79 -27.28
C VAL A 83 -4.83 6.58 -27.12
N PRO A 84 -4.87 7.89 -26.82
CA PRO A 84 -3.67 8.67 -26.50
C PRO A 84 -3.13 8.27 -25.12
N GLY A 85 -1.86 7.85 -25.01
CA GLY A 85 -1.28 7.47 -23.72
C GLY A 85 0.22 7.16 -23.79
N HIS A 86 0.90 7.23 -22.64
CA HIS A 86 2.36 7.09 -22.45
C HIS A 86 2.91 5.66 -22.71
N GLU A 87 2.51 5.00 -23.80
CA GLU A 87 2.90 3.63 -24.11
C GLU A 87 4.41 3.48 -24.33
N GLY A 88 5.05 4.46 -24.99
CA GLY A 88 6.50 4.45 -25.19
C GLY A 88 7.31 4.53 -23.89
N THR A 89 6.83 5.29 -22.89
CA THR A 89 7.48 5.33 -21.58
C THR A 89 7.38 3.97 -20.89
N ASP A 90 6.19 3.38 -20.88
CA ASP A 90 5.94 2.06 -20.28
C ASP A 90 6.80 0.98 -20.94
N ALA A 91 6.92 1.03 -22.26
CA ALA A 91 7.64 0.02 -23.06
C ALA A 91 9.17 0.16 -23.00
N LEU A 92 9.70 1.39 -23.14
CA LEU A 92 11.14 1.63 -23.28
C LEU A 92 11.82 1.92 -21.95
N TYR A 93 11.14 2.66 -21.08
CA TYR A 93 11.70 3.19 -19.83
C TYR A 93 10.72 3.01 -18.68
N PRO A 94 10.37 1.76 -18.33
CA PRO A 94 9.38 1.49 -17.28
C PRO A 94 9.77 2.13 -15.95
N SER A 95 11.05 2.34 -15.65
CA SER A 95 11.48 3.04 -14.43
C SER A 95 11.12 4.52 -14.36
N LEU A 96 10.70 5.13 -15.47
CA LEU A 96 10.20 6.51 -15.54
C LEU A 96 8.67 6.54 -15.69
N SER A 97 8.02 5.38 -15.78
CA SER A 97 6.57 5.30 -15.88
C SER A 97 5.91 5.42 -14.50
N ARG A 98 4.87 6.24 -14.43
CA ARG A 98 3.99 6.34 -13.25
C ARG A 98 3.06 5.14 -13.08
N LYS A 99 2.96 4.24 -14.06
CA LYS A 99 2.23 2.97 -13.92
C LYS A 99 3.07 1.89 -13.23
N THR A 100 4.39 2.05 -13.26
CA THR A 100 5.30 1.09 -12.65
C THR A 100 5.12 1.02 -11.15
N SER A 101 4.94 2.16 -10.46
CA SER A 101 4.64 2.20 -9.02
C SER A 101 5.57 1.25 -8.24
N ALA A 102 5.06 0.40 -7.34
CA ALA A 102 5.89 -0.54 -6.57
C ALA A 102 6.60 -1.62 -7.41
N LYS A 103 6.22 -1.85 -8.69
CA LYS A 103 6.93 -2.78 -9.59
C LYS A 103 8.39 -2.35 -9.84
N ILE A 104 8.73 -1.09 -9.58
CA ILE A 104 10.11 -0.56 -9.67
C ILE A 104 11.09 -1.35 -8.80
N LEU A 105 10.65 -1.84 -7.63
CA LEU A 105 11.47 -2.64 -6.72
C LEU A 105 11.95 -3.92 -7.42
N GLY A 106 11.02 -4.59 -8.11
CA GLY A 106 11.32 -5.77 -8.92
C GLY A 106 12.22 -5.47 -10.11
N ILE A 107 12.02 -4.34 -10.80
CA ILE A 107 12.87 -3.92 -11.92
C ILE A 107 14.32 -3.74 -11.45
N ILE A 108 14.55 -3.03 -10.34
CA ILE A 108 15.88 -2.79 -9.80
C ILE A 108 16.51 -4.10 -9.29
N ALA A 109 15.76 -4.91 -8.54
CA ALA A 109 16.26 -6.16 -7.98
C ALA A 109 16.63 -7.18 -9.07
N ARG A 110 15.88 -7.27 -10.18
CA ARG A 110 16.18 -8.17 -11.30
C ARG A 110 17.39 -7.74 -12.12
N ALA A 111 17.79 -6.47 -12.08
CA ALA A 111 18.96 -6.00 -12.80
C ALA A 111 20.29 -6.46 -12.18
N ALA A 112 20.28 -6.79 -10.88
CA ALA A 112 21.42 -7.40 -10.22
C ALA A 112 21.72 -8.79 -10.84
N PRO A 113 22.99 -9.12 -11.14
CA PRO A 113 23.34 -10.41 -11.71
C PRO A 113 22.91 -11.54 -10.76
N GLY A 114 21.94 -12.34 -11.19
CA GLY A 114 21.77 -13.68 -10.64
C GLY A 114 22.89 -14.54 -11.18
N GLU A 115 23.60 -15.26 -10.30
CA GLU A 115 24.27 -16.47 -10.76
C GLU A 115 23.26 -17.30 -11.56
N ALA A 116 23.67 -17.69 -12.76
CA ALA A 116 22.83 -18.40 -13.71
C ALA A 116 22.24 -19.66 -13.07
N GLY A 117 20.91 -19.76 -13.05
CA GLY A 117 20.19 -21.00 -12.76
C GLY A 117 19.31 -20.92 -11.51
N GLY A 118 18.00 -20.91 -11.71
CA GLY A 118 17.06 -21.15 -10.63
C GLY A 118 15.75 -20.38 -10.78
N ASP A 119 14.94 -20.87 -11.72
CA ASP A 119 13.49 -20.83 -11.71
C ASP A 119 12.78 -19.46 -11.72
N SER A 120 12.15 -19.17 -12.85
CA SER A 120 11.24 -18.05 -13.08
C SER A 120 9.83 -18.27 -12.48
N SER A 121 9.63 -19.29 -11.66
CA SER A 121 8.31 -19.63 -11.05
C SER A 121 7.94 -18.85 -9.78
N GLY A 122 8.75 -17.89 -9.32
CA GLY A 122 8.57 -17.25 -8.00
C GLY A 122 7.94 -15.85 -7.99
N LEU A 123 7.53 -15.32 -9.13
CA LEU A 123 6.70 -14.12 -9.24
C LEU A 123 5.60 -14.47 -10.24
N GLY A 124 4.72 -15.39 -9.86
CA GLY A 124 3.48 -15.62 -10.57
C GLY A 124 2.63 -14.38 -10.44
N ASP A 125 2.47 -13.66 -11.54
CA ASP A 125 1.37 -12.72 -11.77
C ASP A 125 0.05 -13.54 -11.91
N GLU A 126 -0.29 -14.36 -10.91
CA GLU A 126 -1.46 -15.27 -10.98
C GLU A 126 -2.66 -14.84 -10.13
N ASP A 127 -2.70 -13.60 -9.61
CA ASP A 127 -3.90 -13.01 -8.99
C ASP A 127 -4.24 -11.63 -9.58
N ASP A 128 -4.14 -11.45 -10.90
CA ASP A 128 -4.72 -10.31 -11.63
C ASP A 128 -6.13 -10.69 -12.13
N ASP A 129 -7.05 -11.01 -11.20
CA ASP A 129 -8.47 -11.30 -11.48
C ASP A 129 -9.41 -10.08 -11.23
N ASP A 130 -8.87 -8.86 -11.17
CA ASP A 130 -9.67 -7.62 -11.06
C ASP A 130 -9.12 -6.48 -11.96
N ASP A 131 -9.26 -6.61 -13.29
CA ASP A 131 -9.62 -5.49 -14.17
C ASP A 131 -10.10 -6.04 -15.53
N ASP A 132 -11.42 -6.05 -15.74
CA ASP A 132 -12.08 -6.30 -17.01
C ASP A 132 -11.89 -5.12 -17.99
N ASN A 133 -10.63 -4.76 -18.25
CA ASN A 133 -10.25 -3.95 -19.40
C ASN A 133 -8.77 -4.05 -19.84
N ASP A 134 -8.10 -5.19 -19.62
CA ASP A 134 -6.78 -5.42 -20.22
C ASP A 134 -6.89 -5.85 -21.69
N ILE A 135 -7.18 -4.86 -22.55
CA ILE A 135 -6.98 -4.99 -24.00
C ILE A 135 -5.52 -4.63 -24.31
N ASN A 136 -4.57 -5.43 -23.82
CA ASN A 136 -3.21 -5.34 -24.33
C ASN A 136 -2.47 -6.70 -24.35
N HIS A 137 -2.96 -7.59 -25.22
CA HIS A 137 -2.08 -8.58 -25.84
C HIS A 137 -1.10 -7.85 -26.76
N GLY A 138 0.00 -7.36 -26.21
CA GLY A 138 1.10 -6.80 -26.98
C GLY A 138 1.69 -7.87 -27.93
N PRO A 139 2.00 -7.52 -29.19
CA PRO A 139 2.56 -8.48 -30.13
C PRO A 139 3.98 -8.86 -29.72
N GLU A 140 4.32 -10.13 -29.95
CA GLU A 140 5.65 -10.68 -29.75
C GLU A 140 6.75 -9.78 -30.32
N SER A 141 7.71 -9.46 -29.46
CA SER A 141 8.92 -8.67 -29.71
C SER A 141 9.64 -9.11 -31.00
N SER A 142 9.54 -8.28 -32.04
CA SER A 142 10.35 -8.35 -33.26
C SER A 142 11.53 -7.38 -33.15
N THR A 143 12.68 -7.93 -32.75
CA THR A 143 14.07 -7.57 -33.11
C THR A 143 14.39 -6.12 -33.47
N GLY A 144 15.09 -5.43 -32.55
CA GLY A 144 15.76 -4.15 -32.82
C GLY A 144 16.65 -3.67 -31.67
N ALA A 145 17.45 -4.54 -31.06
CA ALA A 145 18.38 -4.12 -30.00
C ALA A 145 19.60 -3.39 -30.61
N PRO A 146 19.93 -2.15 -30.19
CA PRO A 146 21.23 -1.56 -30.49
C PRO A 146 22.30 -2.17 -29.58
N ALA A 147 23.49 -2.36 -30.17
CA ALA A 147 24.65 -2.95 -29.52
C ALA A 147 25.34 -1.97 -28.56
N GLY A 148 25.77 -2.47 -27.38
CA GLY A 148 26.92 -1.93 -26.63
C GLY A 148 26.63 -1.33 -25.24
N GLY A 149 26.86 -2.12 -24.19
CA GLY A 149 26.82 -1.69 -22.77
C GLY A 149 25.52 -2.08 -22.07
N LYS A 150 25.59 -2.62 -20.84
CA LYS A 150 24.37 -2.83 -20.02
C LYS A 150 23.78 -1.45 -19.73
N LYS A 151 22.69 -1.07 -20.42
CA LYS A 151 21.98 0.19 -20.18
C LYS A 151 21.52 0.18 -18.72
N LYS A 152 22.03 1.12 -17.91
CA LYS A 152 21.59 1.28 -16.52
C LYS A 152 20.15 1.75 -16.50
N ILE A 153 19.47 1.54 -15.39
CA ILE A 153 18.09 1.96 -15.15
C ILE A 153 18.08 3.44 -14.77
N PRO A 154 17.48 4.33 -15.58
CA PRO A 154 17.33 5.74 -15.21
C PRO A 154 16.28 5.88 -14.10
N LEU A 155 16.60 6.62 -13.05
CA LEU A 155 15.69 6.98 -11.97
C LEU A 155 15.57 8.50 -11.87
N ARG A 156 14.36 8.99 -11.65
CA ARG A 156 14.08 10.39 -11.31
C ARG A 156 13.48 10.45 -9.91
N LEU A 157 14.05 11.27 -9.04
CA LEU A 157 13.53 11.43 -7.68
C LEU A 157 12.42 12.49 -7.66
N GLU A 158 11.16 12.06 -7.55
CA GLU A 158 10.00 12.96 -7.48
C GLU A 158 9.61 13.29 -6.02
N LEU A 159 10.60 13.54 -5.15
CA LEU A 159 10.40 13.76 -3.70
C LEU A 159 9.45 14.91 -3.40
N ASP A 160 9.49 16.00 -4.18
CA ASP A 160 8.63 17.18 -3.98
C ASP A 160 7.13 16.83 -4.08
N PHE A 161 6.78 15.70 -4.71
CA PHE A 161 5.39 15.25 -4.74
C PHE A 161 4.84 14.93 -3.33
N ALA A 162 5.71 14.59 -2.37
CA ALA A 162 5.33 14.40 -0.96
C ALA A 162 4.71 15.67 -0.34
N ASN A 163 5.01 16.86 -0.89
CA ASN A 163 4.45 18.11 -0.41
C ASN A 163 3.10 18.47 -1.04
N ASN A 164 2.57 17.62 -1.92
CA ASN A 164 1.30 17.86 -2.59
C ASN A 164 0.14 17.20 -1.84
N GLY A 165 -0.19 17.69 -0.64
CA GLY A 165 -1.18 17.04 0.23
C GLY A 165 -2.60 16.86 -0.34
N LEU A 166 -2.94 17.52 -1.46
CA LEU A 166 -4.21 17.32 -2.17
C LEU A 166 -4.18 16.12 -3.12
N TYR A 167 -2.99 15.72 -3.57
CA TYR A 167 -2.81 14.72 -4.62
C TYR A 167 -1.92 13.56 -4.20
N CYS A 168 -0.98 13.75 -3.28
CA CYS A 168 -0.17 12.68 -2.70
C CYS A 168 -0.96 12.10 -1.53
N GLU A 169 -1.65 11.00 -1.78
CA GLU A 169 -2.57 10.40 -0.84
C GLU A 169 -1.87 9.40 0.08
N TRP A 170 -0.85 8.71 -0.44
CA TRP A 170 -0.06 7.71 0.28
C TRP A 170 1.43 7.82 -0.04
N VAL A 171 2.28 7.56 0.95
CA VAL A 171 3.72 7.43 0.76
C VAL A 171 4.23 6.21 1.53
N TYR A 172 5.06 5.42 0.86
CA TYR A 172 5.74 4.27 1.45
C TYR A 172 7.23 4.53 1.43
N VAL A 173 7.87 4.45 2.60
CA VAL A 173 9.32 4.60 2.71
C VAL A 173 9.92 3.28 3.15
N ILE A 174 10.71 2.69 2.26
CA ILE A 174 11.54 1.53 2.55
C ILE A 174 12.88 2.05 3.05
N ASP A 175 13.07 2.08 4.36
CA ASP A 175 14.34 2.46 4.97
C ASP A 175 15.24 1.23 5.09
N LEU A 176 16.22 1.14 4.20
CA LEU A 176 17.17 0.03 4.15
C LEU A 176 18.32 0.16 5.17
N ASP A 177 18.49 1.34 5.79
CA ASP A 177 19.48 1.56 6.84
C ASP A 177 18.95 1.07 8.19
N SER A 178 17.66 1.31 8.44
CA SER A 178 16.96 0.91 9.68
C SER A 178 16.14 -0.37 9.53
N GLU A 179 16.04 -0.91 8.32
CA GLU A 179 15.27 -2.11 7.95
C GLU A 179 13.81 -2.02 8.40
N VAL A 180 13.15 -0.94 7.98
CA VAL A 180 11.75 -0.64 8.32
C VAL A 180 10.98 -0.16 7.10
N LEU A 181 9.72 -0.59 6.97
CA LEU A 181 8.74 -0.01 6.06
C LEU A 181 7.90 1.00 6.82
N GLU A 182 8.02 2.28 6.49
CA GLU A 182 7.17 3.34 7.03
C GLU A 182 6.01 3.61 6.06
N VAL A 183 4.81 3.76 6.59
CA VAL A 183 3.58 4.07 5.85
C VAL A 183 3.06 5.43 6.29
N PHE A 184 2.81 6.28 5.31
CA PHE A 184 2.25 7.62 5.49
C PHE A 184 0.99 7.75 4.64
N GLY A 185 0.03 8.54 5.11
CA GLY A 185 -1.21 8.81 4.36
C GLY A 185 -1.86 10.13 4.77
N GLY A 186 -2.55 10.75 3.82
CA GLY A 186 -3.03 12.13 3.99
C GLY A 186 -1.88 13.12 4.13
N SER A 187 -2.14 14.26 4.77
CA SER A 187 -1.12 15.30 4.97
C SER A 187 -1.19 15.96 6.34
N GLU A 188 -0.06 16.48 6.78
CA GLU A 188 0.09 17.25 8.02
C GLU A 188 1.06 18.41 7.85
N ALA A 189 1.11 19.29 8.86
CA ALA A 189 2.07 20.38 8.90
C ALA A 189 3.48 19.85 9.20
N LYS A 190 4.46 20.40 8.49
CA LYS A 190 5.87 20.04 8.67
C LYS A 190 6.36 20.37 10.08
N HIS A 191 7.19 19.49 10.64
CA HIS A 191 7.87 19.70 11.93
C HIS A 191 9.31 19.21 11.90
N ALA A 192 10.13 19.64 12.87
CA ALA A 192 11.60 19.47 12.87
C ALA A 192 12.10 18.01 12.84
N HIS A 193 11.26 17.07 13.29
CA HIS A 193 11.57 15.64 13.33
C HIS A 193 10.90 14.83 12.20
N HIS A 194 10.24 15.50 11.24
CA HIS A 194 9.52 14.82 10.18
C HIS A 194 10.47 14.18 9.14
N ARG A 195 10.09 13.02 8.59
CA ARG A 195 10.85 12.27 7.57
C ARG A 195 11.18 13.13 6.33
N PHE A 196 10.21 13.95 5.94
CA PHE A 196 10.27 14.83 4.76
C PHE A 196 10.53 16.30 5.12
N LYS A 197 11.12 16.59 6.30
CA LYS A 197 11.33 17.98 6.75
C LYS A 197 12.18 18.82 5.77
N ASP A 198 13.16 18.19 5.12
CA ASP A 198 14.11 18.86 4.22
C ASP A 198 13.61 18.92 2.77
N ILE A 199 12.37 18.49 2.50
CA ILE A 199 11.76 18.45 1.16
C ILE A 199 10.72 19.58 1.03
N GLY A 200 10.85 20.39 -0.02
CA GLY A 200 10.02 21.57 -0.27
C GLY A 200 10.21 22.72 0.74
N GLY A 201 9.40 23.77 0.59
CA GLY A 201 9.45 24.97 1.44
C GLY A 201 9.07 24.73 2.90
N GLU A 202 9.36 25.69 3.79
CA GLU A 202 9.10 25.58 5.23
C GLU A 202 7.60 25.38 5.55
N ASP A 203 6.73 26.08 4.82
CA ASP A 203 5.27 26.04 4.98
C ASP A 203 4.59 24.92 4.17
N ALA A 204 5.37 24.09 3.48
CA ALA A 204 4.83 22.98 2.70
C ALA A 204 4.22 21.92 3.63
N SER A 205 3.09 21.34 3.24
CA SER A 205 2.57 20.14 3.90
C SER A 205 3.49 18.96 3.63
N VAL A 206 3.38 17.94 4.48
CA VAL A 206 4.12 16.68 4.34
C VAL A 206 3.16 15.50 4.55
N PRO A 207 3.49 14.29 4.08
CA PRO A 207 2.64 13.12 4.31
C PRO A 207 2.55 12.82 5.80
N ALA A 208 1.36 12.52 6.34
CA ALA A 208 1.23 12.23 7.77
C ALA A 208 1.66 10.79 8.07
N PHE A 209 2.51 10.61 9.09
CA PHE A 209 2.97 9.29 9.51
C PHE A 209 1.81 8.44 10.07
N ILE A 210 1.66 7.20 9.62
CA ILE A 210 0.63 6.26 10.11
C ILE A 210 1.28 5.15 10.94
N SER A 211 2.22 4.41 10.36
CA SER A 211 2.81 3.23 11.00
C SER A 211 4.19 2.90 10.44
N ALA A 212 4.91 2.06 11.16
CA ALA A 212 6.22 1.55 10.76
C ALA A 212 6.33 0.06 11.10
N PHE A 213 6.85 -0.72 10.16
CA PHE A 213 6.99 -2.17 10.27
C PHE A 213 8.45 -2.57 10.09
N PRO A 214 9.14 -3.00 11.14
CA PRO A 214 10.46 -3.62 11.02
C PRO A 214 10.38 -4.80 10.04
N PHE A 215 11.43 -5.03 9.25
CA PHE A 215 11.46 -6.17 8.32
C PHE A 215 11.31 -7.50 9.06
N SER A 216 11.81 -7.59 10.31
CA SER A 216 11.56 -8.74 11.17
C SER A 216 10.07 -9.03 11.37
N ASP A 217 9.25 -8.00 11.51
CA ASP A 217 7.82 -8.14 11.73
C ASP A 217 7.12 -8.50 10.44
N ILE A 218 7.56 -7.93 9.31
CA ILE A 218 7.09 -8.30 7.96
C ILE A 218 7.29 -9.79 7.69
N PHE A 219 8.43 -10.37 8.09
CA PHE A 219 8.69 -11.82 7.94
C PHE A 219 7.80 -12.70 8.82
N LEU A 220 7.17 -12.13 9.85
CA LEU A 220 6.29 -12.85 10.79
C LEU A 220 4.80 -12.64 10.49
N MET A 221 4.44 -11.70 9.63
CA MET A 221 3.06 -11.51 9.17
C MET A 221 2.62 -12.68 8.31
N THR A 222 1.35 -13.08 8.42
CA THR A 222 0.82 -14.26 7.72
C THR A 222 0.62 -14.00 6.23
N ASP A 223 0.11 -12.84 5.87
CA ASP A 223 -0.33 -12.47 4.53
C ASP A 223 -0.50 -10.94 4.40
N GLY A 224 -0.99 -10.50 3.23
CA GLY A 224 -1.25 -9.09 2.97
C GLY A 224 -2.40 -8.50 3.79
N ASP A 225 -3.37 -9.31 4.21
CA ASP A 225 -4.53 -8.85 4.96
C ASP A 225 -4.13 -8.50 6.40
N ASP A 226 -3.22 -9.27 7.01
CA ASP A 226 -2.61 -8.90 8.30
C ASP A 226 -1.86 -7.56 8.20
N PHE A 227 -1.09 -7.35 7.13
CA PHE A 227 -0.44 -6.05 6.88
C PHE A 227 -1.45 -4.90 6.77
N VAL A 228 -2.48 -5.06 5.93
CA VAL A 228 -3.53 -4.05 5.73
C VAL A 228 -4.27 -3.77 7.04
N GLY A 229 -4.68 -4.81 7.76
CA GLY A 229 -5.40 -4.69 9.03
C GLY A 229 -4.60 -3.92 10.08
N ARG A 230 -3.28 -4.11 10.13
CA ARG A 230 -2.39 -3.34 11.03
C ARG A 230 -2.29 -1.87 10.61
N VAL A 231 -2.21 -1.57 9.31
CA VAL A 231 -2.23 -0.18 8.81
C VAL A 231 -3.56 0.49 9.13
N ALA A 232 -4.69 -0.19 8.87
CA ALA A 232 -6.03 0.33 9.14
C ALA A 232 -6.23 0.61 10.64
N LYS A 233 -5.79 -0.31 11.50
CA LYS A 233 -5.82 -0.11 12.97
C LYS A 233 -5.01 1.12 13.39
N ALA A 234 -3.79 1.27 12.90
CA ALA A 234 -2.95 2.42 13.21
C ALA A 234 -3.58 3.75 12.75
N LEU A 235 -4.23 3.75 11.58
CA LEU A 235 -4.96 4.90 11.07
C LEU A 235 -6.16 5.27 11.98
N LYS A 236 -6.94 4.28 12.43
CA LYS A 236 -8.07 4.49 13.36
C LYS A 236 -7.58 5.08 14.69
N GLU A 237 -6.50 4.52 15.25
CA GLU A 237 -5.88 5.03 16.48
C GLU A 237 -5.39 6.48 16.33
N GLN A 238 -4.82 6.83 15.17
CA GLN A 238 -4.40 8.20 14.88
C GLN A 238 -5.57 9.18 14.79
N ARG A 239 -6.68 8.80 14.14
CA ARG A 239 -7.89 9.61 14.04
C ARG A 239 -8.53 9.86 15.41
N HIS A 240 -8.65 8.82 16.23
CA HIS A 240 -9.10 8.95 17.61
C HIS A 240 -8.21 9.88 18.43
N ALA A 241 -6.88 9.77 18.30
CA ALA A 241 -5.95 10.67 18.98
C ALA A 241 -6.09 12.14 18.56
N ARG A 242 -6.61 12.40 17.34
CA ARG A 242 -6.93 13.73 16.82
C ARG A 242 -8.34 14.22 17.20
N GLY A 243 -9.14 13.39 17.88
CA GLY A 243 -10.51 13.71 18.30
C GLY A 243 -11.52 13.67 17.16
N GLU A 244 -11.20 12.98 16.06
CA GLU A 244 -12.14 12.70 14.98
C GLU A 244 -13.09 11.57 15.43
N THR A 245 -14.40 11.75 15.25
CA THR A 245 -15.41 10.74 15.56
C THR A 245 -15.58 9.80 14.37
N ASP A 246 -15.60 8.50 14.64
CA ASP A 246 -15.95 7.52 13.61
C ASP A 246 -17.47 7.61 13.39
N ASP A 247 -17.89 8.21 12.28
CA ASP A 247 -19.31 8.25 11.90
C ASP A 247 -19.82 6.88 11.36
N ASP A 248 -18.95 5.86 11.33
CA ASP A 248 -19.20 4.52 10.76
C ASP A 248 -19.14 3.38 11.81
N ASP A 249 -19.62 3.61 13.04
CA ASP A 249 -19.86 2.53 14.01
C ASP A 249 -21.15 1.74 13.67
N ASP A 250 -21.14 1.03 12.53
CA ASP A 250 -21.99 -0.16 12.32
C ASP A 250 -21.14 -1.42 12.64
N ASP A 251 -20.53 -1.46 13.83
CA ASP A 251 -19.97 -2.71 14.37
C ASP A 251 -20.99 -3.37 15.30
N TRP A 252 -21.64 -4.37 14.72
CA TRP A 252 -22.44 -5.38 15.35
C TRP A 252 -21.60 -6.09 16.42
N ASP A 253 -21.82 -5.71 17.68
CA ASP A 253 -21.23 -6.36 18.86
C ASP A 253 -21.61 -7.85 18.90
N GLU A 254 -20.71 -8.71 18.43
CA GLU A 254 -20.76 -10.16 18.64
C GLU A 254 -19.85 -10.55 19.82
N THR A 255 -20.03 -9.92 20.98
CA THR A 255 -19.65 -10.54 22.25
C THR A 255 -20.81 -11.34 22.82
N GLN A 256 -20.96 -12.57 22.32
CA GLN A 256 -21.55 -13.64 23.12
C GLN A 256 -20.61 -13.97 24.29
N GLU A 257 -20.87 -13.44 25.49
CA GLU A 257 -20.49 -14.11 26.73
C GLU A 257 -21.63 -14.09 27.76
N ALA A 258 -22.28 -15.25 27.83
CA ALA A 258 -22.83 -15.91 29.02
C ALA A 258 -23.57 -15.04 30.06
N ALA A 259 -24.90 -15.03 29.97
CA ALA A 259 -25.74 -14.85 31.14
C ALA A 259 -25.54 -16.02 32.13
N PRO A 260 -25.22 -15.78 33.41
CA PRO A 260 -25.30 -16.83 34.42
C PRO A 260 -26.77 -17.12 34.74
N SER A 261 -27.20 -18.32 34.40
CA SER A 261 -28.42 -18.95 34.89
C SER A 261 -28.21 -19.54 36.29
N GLY A 262 -29.14 -19.30 37.20
CA GLY A 262 -29.26 -19.97 38.52
C GLY A 262 -28.56 -19.20 39.65
N ASP A 263 -29.10 -19.07 40.86
CA ASP A 263 -30.28 -19.60 41.52
C ASP A 263 -30.63 -18.59 42.61
N MET A 264 -31.91 -18.22 42.78
CA MET A 264 -32.36 -17.49 43.97
C MET A 264 -33.19 -18.46 44.82
N ASP A 265 -32.51 -18.98 45.83
CA ASP A 265 -33.10 -19.61 47.02
C ASP A 265 -34.09 -18.63 47.68
N VAL A 266 -35.33 -19.07 47.87
CA VAL A 266 -36.18 -18.51 48.93
C VAL A 266 -36.83 -19.67 49.66
N ASP A 267 -36.31 -19.88 50.87
CA ASP A 267 -36.72 -20.88 51.82
C ASP A 267 -38.20 -20.77 52.23
N GLU A 268 -38.75 -21.97 52.30
CA GLU A 268 -39.97 -22.45 52.88
C GLU A 268 -40.11 -22.09 54.38
N GLN A 269 -41.23 -21.48 54.78
CA GLN A 269 -41.79 -21.71 56.12
C GLN A 269 -43.30 -21.98 56.02
N HIS A 270 -43.61 -23.25 56.25
CA HIS A 270 -44.91 -23.78 56.61
C HIS A 270 -45.46 -23.13 57.89
N GLU A 271 -46.76 -22.90 57.93
CA GLU A 271 -47.67 -23.57 58.88
C GLU A 271 -49.12 -23.26 58.52
N GLY A 272 -49.93 -24.31 58.38
CA GLY A 272 -51.36 -24.21 58.09
C GLY A 272 -52.21 -24.42 59.34
N GLN A 273 -53.46 -23.94 59.31
CA GLN A 273 -54.64 -24.70 59.76
C GLN A 273 -55.95 -23.96 59.44
N THR A 274 -56.77 -24.64 58.63
CA THR A 274 -58.23 -24.89 58.73
C THR A 274 -59.13 -23.92 59.50
N VAL A 275 -60.23 -23.45 58.88
CA VAL A 275 -61.63 -23.94 59.08
C VAL A 275 -62.64 -23.22 58.16
N GLU A 276 -63.60 -24.00 57.60
CA GLU A 276 -65.07 -23.78 57.43
C GLU A 276 -65.63 -22.41 56.95
N ALA A 277 -66.76 -22.26 56.24
CA ALA A 277 -67.76 -23.06 55.53
C ALA A 277 -68.82 -22.06 54.97
N ALA A 278 -69.56 -22.46 53.92
CA ALA A 278 -70.85 -21.90 53.42
C ALA A 278 -70.85 -20.43 52.89
N GLY A 279 -71.68 -19.99 51.93
CA GLY A 279 -72.78 -20.59 51.16
C GLY A 279 -73.44 -19.51 50.27
N HIS A 280 -74.20 -19.97 49.26
CA HIS A 280 -75.35 -19.33 48.55
C HIS A 280 -75.18 -17.90 47.96
N GLN A 281 -75.27 -17.73 46.63
CA GLN A 281 -76.47 -17.59 45.79
C GLN A 281 -77.20 -16.23 45.85
N ASP A 282 -77.47 -15.74 44.63
CA ASP A 282 -78.58 -14.90 44.17
C ASP A 282 -78.54 -13.35 44.25
N ALA A 283 -78.44 -12.78 43.05
CA ALA A 283 -79.48 -12.02 42.37
C ALA A 283 -80.06 -10.71 42.97
N ASN A 284 -79.84 -9.64 42.20
CA ASN A 284 -80.83 -8.69 41.68
C ASN A 284 -81.33 -7.50 42.54
N MET A 285 -81.51 -6.39 41.79
CA MET A 285 -82.23 -5.15 42.06
C MET A 285 -81.60 -4.08 42.97
N ALA A 286 -81.08 -3.02 42.34
CA ALA A 286 -81.79 -1.74 42.25
C ALA A 286 -81.28 -0.94 41.03
#